data_AF-W1Y8A7-F1
#
_entry.id   AF-W1Y8A7-F1
#
_cell.length_a   1.000
_cell.length_b   1.000
_cell.length_c   1.000
_cell.angle_alpha   90.00
_cell.angle_beta   90.00
_cell.angle_gamma   90.00
#
_symmetry.space_group_name_H-M   'P 1'
#
loop_
_entity.id
_entity.type
_entity.pdbx_description
1 polymer ?
#
loop_
_entity_poly.entity_id
_entity_poly.type
_entity_poly.pdbx_seq_one_letter_code
_entity_poly.pdbx_strand_id
1 'polypeptide(L)'
;MASYRGIDVSNWSGYINWRDVREAGIEVAIIQASEGTFYRDPYLHEFYDGAKENGIKVGFYHFFNPGSSPTPQEQARYFVDTIRGLDSDLKLVLDLEQTGGLDNYEVTRQAIEFLEE
;
A
#
# COMPACT_ATOMS: atom_id res chain seq x y z
N MET A 1 -14.63 -17.21 -10.46
CA MET A 1 -13.91 -16.02 -9.95
C MET A 1 -13.18 -15.40 -11.12
N ALA A 2 -13.19 -14.07 -11.24
CA ALA A 2 -12.31 -13.39 -12.18
C ALA A 2 -10.87 -13.46 -11.66
N SER A 3 -9.91 -13.70 -12.55
CA SER A 3 -8.48 -13.60 -12.24
C SER A 3 -7.98 -12.33 -12.92
N TYR A 4 -7.30 -11.48 -12.16
CA TYR A 4 -6.71 -10.24 -12.67
C TYR A 4 -5.19 -10.40 -12.70
N ARG A 5 -4.57 -9.91 -13.76
CA ARG A 5 -3.11 -9.77 -13.79
C ARG A 5 -2.70 -8.44 -13.16
N GLY A 6 -1.79 -8.48 -12.19
CA GLY A 6 -1.45 -7.32 -11.36
C GLY A 6 0.03 -7.09 -11.15
N ILE A 7 0.35 -5.90 -10.67
CA ILE A 7 1.66 -5.49 -10.16
C ILE A 7 1.51 -4.77 -8.81
N ASP A 8 2.55 -4.72 -8.01
CA ASP A 8 2.74 -3.78 -6.91
C ASP A 8 3.87 -2.80 -7.25
N VAL A 9 3.75 -1.55 -6.79
CA VAL A 9 4.72 -0.48 -7.09
C VAL A 9 4.97 0.42 -5.89
N SER A 10 6.19 0.95 -5.82
CA SER A 10 6.66 1.90 -4.79
C SER A 10 7.67 2.86 -5.41
N ASN A 11 8.23 3.76 -4.61
CA ASN A 11 9.30 4.67 -5.05
C ASN A 11 10.47 3.96 -5.77
N TRP A 12 10.70 2.67 -5.47
CA TRP A 12 11.75 1.85 -6.05
C TRP A 12 11.48 1.50 -7.51
N SER A 13 10.21 1.56 -7.94
CA SER A 13 9.82 1.38 -9.34
C SER A 13 10.26 2.54 -10.23
N GLY A 14 10.44 3.74 -9.66
CA GLY A 14 10.80 4.94 -10.40
C GLY A 14 9.75 5.34 -11.44
N TYR A 15 10.18 5.84 -12.60
CA TYR A 15 9.27 6.22 -13.68
C TYR A 15 8.56 5.00 -14.29
N ILE A 16 7.23 5.10 -14.42
CA ILE A 16 6.40 4.04 -15.02
C ILE A 16 5.66 4.59 -16.24
N ASN A 17 5.83 3.92 -17.38
CA ASN A 17 4.95 4.13 -18.53
C ASN A 17 3.67 3.28 -18.37
N TRP A 18 2.63 3.88 -17.80
CA TRP A 18 1.36 3.19 -17.51
C TRP A 18 0.61 2.69 -18.75
N ARG A 19 0.86 3.29 -19.91
CA ARG A 19 0.33 2.79 -21.18
C ARG A 19 0.94 1.43 -21.52
N ASP A 20 2.27 1.31 -21.43
CA ASP A 20 2.97 0.05 -21.71
C ASP A 20 2.55 -1.03 -20.69
N VAL A 21 2.34 -0.64 -19.42
CA VAL A 21 1.81 -1.54 -18.37
C VAL A 21 0.43 -2.08 -18.76
N ARG A 22 -0.47 -1.20 -19.22
CA ARG A 22 -1.80 -1.61 -19.69
C ARG A 22 -1.74 -2.48 -20.94
N GLU A 23 -0.91 -2.11 -21.92
CA GLU A 23 -0.71 -2.87 -23.17
C GLU A 23 -0.09 -4.25 -22.91
N ALA A 24 0.70 -4.40 -21.83
CA ALA A 24 1.18 -5.68 -21.34
C ALA A 24 0.09 -6.55 -20.68
N GLY A 25 -1.16 -6.06 -20.58
CA GLY A 25 -2.30 -6.78 -20.02
C GLY A 25 -2.37 -6.75 -18.49
N ILE A 26 -1.74 -5.75 -17.85
CA ILE A 26 -1.94 -5.50 -16.42
C ILE A 26 -3.28 -4.78 -16.21
N GLU A 27 -4.02 -5.24 -15.19
CA GLU A 27 -5.38 -4.80 -14.89
C GLU A 27 -5.51 -4.18 -13.51
N VAL A 28 -4.59 -4.52 -12.59
CA VAL A 28 -4.58 -4.03 -11.21
C VAL A 28 -3.17 -3.58 -10.81
N ALA A 29 -3.08 -2.51 -10.01
CA ALA A 29 -1.85 -2.04 -9.39
C ALA A 29 -2.08 -1.79 -7.89
N ILE A 30 -1.20 -2.31 -7.03
CA ILE A 30 -1.21 -2.01 -5.59
C ILE A 30 -0.04 -1.07 -5.29
N ILE A 31 -0.32 0.16 -4.87
CA ILE A 31 0.66 1.25 -4.75
C ILE A 31 1.05 1.42 -3.28
N GLN A 32 2.35 1.56 -2.98
CA GLN A 32 2.78 1.92 -1.63
C GLN A 32 2.26 3.31 -1.30
N ALA A 33 1.52 3.44 -0.22
CA ALA A 33 1.09 4.74 0.27
C ALA A 33 2.06 5.31 1.30
N SER A 34 2.40 4.50 2.30
CA SER A 34 3.16 4.95 3.46
C SER A 34 3.92 3.83 4.17
N GLU A 35 4.84 4.24 5.03
CA GLU A 35 5.56 3.41 5.99
C GLU A 35 5.58 4.09 7.37
N GLY A 36 5.26 3.32 8.41
CA GLY A 36 5.21 3.83 9.78
C GLY A 36 4.30 5.05 9.91
N THR A 37 4.82 6.13 10.49
CA THR A 37 4.13 7.43 10.58
C THR A 37 4.98 8.58 10.04
N PHE A 38 6.06 8.26 9.35
CA PHE A 38 7.11 9.21 8.96
C PHE A 38 7.36 9.25 7.46
N TYR A 39 6.93 8.24 6.71
CA TYR A 39 7.19 8.16 5.28
C TYR A 39 5.90 8.05 4.48
N ARG A 40 5.76 8.95 3.52
CA ARG A 40 4.76 8.92 2.46
C ARG A 40 5.49 8.70 1.15
N ASP A 41 4.98 7.78 0.32
CA ASP A 41 5.59 7.54 -0.98
C ASP A 41 5.50 8.80 -1.87
N PRO A 42 6.64 9.35 -2.34
CA PRO A 42 6.64 10.58 -3.11
C PRO A 42 5.98 10.43 -4.49
N TYR A 43 5.85 9.21 -5.01
CA TYR A 43 5.22 8.92 -6.29
C TYR A 43 3.75 8.49 -6.17
N LEU A 44 3.19 8.41 -4.95
CA LEU A 44 1.82 7.93 -4.72
C LEU A 44 0.79 8.54 -5.68
N HIS A 45 0.78 9.86 -5.82
CA HIS A 45 -0.15 10.55 -6.71
C HIS A 45 0.16 10.30 -8.20
N GLU A 46 1.43 10.35 -8.60
CA GLU A 46 1.83 10.09 -10.00
C GLU A 46 1.45 8.67 -10.44
N PHE A 47 1.67 7.68 -9.57
CA PHE A 47 1.29 6.30 -9.81
C PHE A 47 -0.22 6.12 -9.83
N TYR A 48 -0.93 6.75 -8.89
CA TYR A 48 -2.40 6.69 -8.84
C TYR A 48 -3.02 7.25 -10.11
N ASP A 49 -2.66 8.50 -10.47
CA ASP A 49 -3.21 9.18 -11.64
C ASP A 49 -2.86 8.41 -12.92
N GLY A 50 -1.59 8.04 -13.09
CA GLY A 50 -1.13 7.31 -14.26
C GLY A 50 -1.82 5.95 -14.44
N ALA A 51 -2.03 5.20 -13.35
CA ALA A 51 -2.75 3.93 -13.40
C ALA A 51 -4.24 4.14 -13.75
N LYS A 52 -4.92 5.08 -13.06
CA LYS A 52 -6.36 5.33 -13.26
C LYS A 52 -6.66 5.86 -14.66
N GLU A 53 -5.84 6.77 -15.19
CA GLU A 53 -5.96 7.31 -16.55
C GLU A 53 -5.81 6.22 -17.62
N ASN A 54 -5.06 5.15 -17.34
CA ASN A 54 -4.87 4.00 -18.24
C ASN A 54 -5.86 2.85 -17.95
N GLY A 55 -6.88 3.08 -17.12
CA GLY A 55 -7.92 2.10 -16.83
C GLY A 55 -7.44 0.91 -16.00
N ILE A 56 -6.34 1.06 -15.25
CA ILE A 56 -5.83 0.07 -14.31
C ILE A 56 -6.49 0.34 -12.95
N LYS A 57 -7.02 -0.72 -12.33
CA LYS A 57 -7.64 -0.63 -11.00
C LYS A 57 -6.57 -0.46 -9.94
N VAL A 58 -6.80 0.42 -8.98
CA VAL A 58 -5.79 0.76 -7.97
C VAL A 58 -6.17 0.25 -6.59
N GLY A 59 -5.19 -0.28 -5.87
CA GLY A 59 -5.22 -0.49 -4.43
C GLY A 59 -4.01 0.16 -3.77
N PHE A 60 -3.99 0.17 -2.43
CA PHE A 60 -2.88 0.74 -1.68
C PHE A 60 -2.40 -0.22 -0.60
N TYR A 61 -1.11 -0.12 -0.28
CA TYR A 61 -0.52 -0.84 0.84
C TYR A 61 0.25 0.08 1.79
N HIS A 62 0.35 -0.34 3.04
CA HIS A 62 1.14 0.29 4.08
C HIS A 62 2.24 -0.65 4.55
N PHE A 63 3.50 -0.23 4.44
CA PHE A 63 4.64 -0.99 4.96
C PHE A 63 4.74 -0.82 6.48
N PHE A 64 4.49 -1.90 7.21
CA PHE A 64 4.35 -1.86 8.64
C PHE A 64 5.70 -1.80 9.36
N ASN A 65 5.77 -0.96 10.39
CA ASN A 65 6.89 -0.90 11.33
C ASN A 65 6.45 -1.46 12.70
N PRO A 66 6.67 -2.75 12.98
CA PRO A 66 6.30 -3.34 14.26
C PRO A 66 7.16 -2.79 15.40
N GLY A 67 6.53 -2.49 16.52
CA GLY A 67 7.22 -1.93 17.69
C GLY A 67 6.28 -1.22 18.64
N SER A 68 6.84 -0.48 19.60
CA SER A 68 6.06 0.34 20.52
C SER A 68 5.76 1.75 20.01
N SER A 69 6.50 2.21 18.99
CA SER A 69 6.31 3.53 18.38
C SER A 69 6.80 3.51 16.94
N PRO A 70 5.96 3.91 15.96
CA PRO A 70 4.54 4.24 16.13
C PRO A 70 3.67 3.03 16.51
N THR A 71 2.55 3.27 17.20
CA THR A 71 1.59 2.19 17.53
C THR A 71 0.90 1.67 16.26
N PRO A 72 0.30 0.46 16.29
CA PRO A 72 -0.42 -0.06 15.13
C PRO A 72 -1.56 0.86 14.66
N GLN A 73 -2.31 1.44 15.60
CA GLN A 73 -3.41 2.36 15.31
C GLN A 73 -2.91 3.70 14.73
N GLU A 74 -1.76 4.20 15.20
CA GLU A 74 -1.14 5.40 14.62
C GLU A 74 -0.74 5.17 13.16
N GLN A 75 -0.20 4.00 12.84
CA GLN A 75 0.14 3.60 11.48
C GLN A 75 -1.12 3.45 10.59
N ALA A 76 -2.18 2.82 11.10
CA ALA A 76 -3.44 2.66 10.37
C ALA A 76 -4.08 4.03 10.02
N ARG A 77 -4.14 4.94 11.00
CA ARG A 77 -4.62 6.32 10.77
C ARG A 77 -3.76 7.06 9.77
N TYR A 78 -2.44 6.97 9.90
CA TYR A 78 -1.50 7.59 8.97
C TYR A 78 -1.68 7.06 7.54
N PHE A 79 -1.91 5.76 7.37
CA PHE A 79 -2.20 5.14 6.08
C PHE A 79 -3.48 5.69 5.45
N VAL A 80 -4.59 5.69 6.18
CA VAL A 80 -5.88 6.19 5.68
C VAL A 80 -5.80 7.70 5.38
N ASP A 81 -5.11 8.47 6.21
CA ASP A 81 -4.89 9.90 5.96
C ASP A 81 -4.03 10.15 4.73
N THR A 82 -3.03 9.30 4.46
CA THR A 82 -2.13 9.42 3.31
C THR A 82 -2.86 9.24 1.99
N ILE A 83 -3.86 8.35 1.94
CA ILE A 83 -4.66 8.07 0.74
C ILE A 83 -5.97 8.88 0.69
N ARG A 84 -6.16 9.82 1.61
CA ARG A 84 -7.40 10.59 1.72
C ARG A 84 -7.70 11.33 0.40
N GLY A 85 -8.88 11.06 -0.15
CA GLY A 85 -9.33 11.64 -1.42
C GLY A 85 -8.91 10.84 -2.66
N LEU A 86 -8.23 9.71 -2.50
CA LEU A 86 -7.96 8.74 -3.56
C LEU A 86 -8.92 7.55 -3.45
N ASP A 87 -9.49 7.12 -4.57
CA ASP A 87 -10.44 6.01 -4.59
C ASP A 87 -9.71 4.68 -4.79
N SER A 88 -9.83 3.77 -3.83
CA SER A 88 -9.31 2.41 -3.95
C SER A 88 -10.35 1.48 -4.61
N ASP A 89 -9.96 0.83 -5.71
CA ASP A 89 -10.74 -0.22 -6.38
C ASP A 89 -10.52 -1.60 -5.74
N LEU A 90 -9.44 -1.76 -4.96
CA LEU A 90 -9.04 -3.00 -4.30
C LEU A 90 -9.13 -2.86 -2.77
N LYS A 91 -8.97 -3.99 -2.06
CA LYS A 91 -8.79 -3.95 -0.60
C LYS A 91 -7.48 -3.26 -0.25
N LEU A 92 -7.50 -2.51 0.84
CA LEU A 92 -6.28 -1.98 1.45
C LEU A 92 -5.46 -3.14 2.02
N VAL A 93 -4.13 -3.00 1.97
CA VAL A 93 -3.19 -4.06 2.34
C VAL A 93 -2.28 -3.58 3.47
N LEU A 94 -2.21 -4.38 4.53
CA LEU A 94 -1.14 -4.30 5.51
C LEU A 94 0.03 -5.15 4.99
N ASP A 95 1.18 -4.52 4.78
CA ASP A 95 2.39 -5.19 4.36
C ASP A 95 3.32 -5.40 5.55
N LEU A 96 3.50 -6.68 5.93
CA LEU A 96 4.15 -7.11 7.16
C LEU A 96 5.34 -8.01 6.84
N GLU A 97 6.51 -7.40 6.70
CA GLU A 97 7.73 -8.10 6.25
C GLU A 97 8.78 -8.28 7.36
N GLN A 98 8.64 -7.55 8.47
CA GLN A 98 9.60 -7.51 9.56
C GLN A 98 8.91 -7.70 10.91
N THR A 99 9.67 -8.10 11.94
CA THR A 99 9.15 -8.31 13.30
C THR A 99 9.53 -7.20 14.28
N GLY A 100 10.47 -6.32 13.94
CA GLY A 100 10.97 -5.30 14.87
C GLY A 100 11.63 -5.88 16.14
N GLY A 101 12.02 -7.16 16.10
CA GLY A 101 12.56 -7.88 17.27
C GLY A 101 11.50 -8.46 18.22
N LEU A 102 10.22 -8.30 17.90
CA LEU A 102 9.09 -8.90 18.62
C LEU A 102 8.91 -10.38 18.27
N ASP A 103 8.21 -11.11 19.13
CA ASP A 103 7.84 -12.49 18.85
C ASP A 103 6.61 -12.61 17.92
N ASN A 104 6.31 -13.82 17.45
CA ASN A 104 5.20 -14.06 16.52
C ASN A 104 3.84 -13.66 17.11
N TYR A 105 3.64 -13.81 18.42
CA TYR A 105 2.38 -13.48 19.07
C TYR A 105 2.20 -11.96 19.11
N GLU A 106 3.24 -11.24 19.49
CA GLU A 106 3.25 -9.77 19.54
C GLU A 106 3.05 -9.16 18.15
N VAL A 107 3.76 -9.65 17.13
CA VAL A 107 3.59 -9.19 15.74
C VAL A 107 2.16 -9.45 15.25
N THR A 108 1.60 -10.64 15.52
CA THR A 108 0.22 -10.98 15.14
C THR A 108 -0.79 -10.05 15.83
N ARG A 109 -0.61 -9.80 17.13
CA ARG A 109 -1.46 -8.88 17.89
C ARG A 109 -1.42 -7.48 17.29
N GLN A 110 -0.23 -6.96 16.96
CA GLN A 110 -0.08 -5.65 16.36
C GLN A 110 -0.72 -5.56 14.96
N ALA A 111 -0.59 -6.60 14.14
CA ALA A 111 -1.24 -6.65 12.84
C ALA A 111 -2.77 -6.63 12.96
N ILE A 112 -3.34 -7.35 13.93
CA ILE A 112 -4.79 -7.31 14.21
C ILE A 112 -5.21 -5.91 14.67
N GLU A 113 -4.46 -5.29 15.58
CA GLU A 113 -4.73 -3.92 16.06
C GLU A 113 -4.70 -2.88 14.94
N PHE A 114 -3.82 -3.03 13.95
CA PHE A 114 -3.82 -2.18 12.75
C PHE A 114 -5.08 -2.40 11.90
N LEU A 115 -5.49 -3.66 11.71
CA LEU A 115 -6.63 -4.02 10.84
C LEU A 115 -7.99 -3.68 11.45
N GLU A 116 -8.07 -3.51 12.77
CA GLU A 116 -9.31 -3.20 13.51
C GLU A 116 -9.56 -1.69 13.71
N GLU A 117 -8.56 -0.82 13.47
CA GLU A 117 -8.67 0.65 13.56
C GLU A 117 -9.39 1.26 12.35
#